data_AF-A0A813H1S3-F1
#
_entry.id   AF-A0A813H1S3-F1
#
_cell.length_a   1.000
_cell.length_b   1.000
_cell.length_c   1.000
_cell.angle_alpha   90.00
_cell.angle_beta   90.00
_cell.angle_gamma   90.00
#
_symmetry.space_group_name_H-M   'P 1'
#
loop_
_entity.id
_entity.type
_entity.pdbx_description
1 polymer ?
#
loop_
_entity_poly.entity_id
_entity_poly.type
_entity_poly.pdbx_seq_one_letter_code
_entity_poly.pdbx_strand_id
1 'polypeptide(L)'
;MSEVVEHVKLALLLATATASCFRSVTISGCPSPTLLVVLLEAIKHNAGLQSCTLELGGTSVSDQTGLALAEAIRFNAVLRSCTLVLEDTSISDQTGLALAEAIRFNAVLQSCTLELGGTSISDQTGLVLAEAIRLNA
;
A
#
# COMPACT_ATOMS: atom_id res chain seq x y z
N MET A 1 -6.63 24.90 1.80
CA MET A 1 -5.32 24.37 2.24
C MET A 1 -5.15 23.05 1.54
N SER A 2 -4.13 22.90 0.69
CA SER A 2 -4.07 21.83 -0.31
C SER A 2 -3.96 20.45 0.35
N GLU A 3 -4.62 19.43 -0.24
CA GLU A 3 -4.48 18.02 0.15
C GLU A 3 -2.99 17.61 0.28
N VAL A 4 -2.13 18.20 -0.55
CA VAL A 4 -0.67 18.03 -0.49
C VAL A 4 -0.10 18.35 0.90
N VAL A 5 -0.55 19.41 1.57
CA VAL A 5 -0.04 19.80 2.90
C VAL A 5 -0.42 18.77 3.97
N GLU A 6 -1.62 18.20 3.89
CA GLU A 6 -2.06 17.17 4.84
C GLU A 6 -1.28 15.86 4.64
N HIS A 7 -1.07 15.44 3.39
CA HIS A 7 -0.26 14.27 3.07
C HIS A 7 1.22 14.45 3.48
N VAL A 8 1.79 15.65 3.34
CA VAL A 8 3.17 15.93 3.82
C VAL A 8 3.25 15.88 5.34
N LYS A 9 2.28 16.45 6.06
CA LYS A 9 2.21 16.34 7.52
C LYS A 9 2.09 14.89 7.97
N LEU A 10 1.27 14.09 7.27
CA LEU A 10 1.08 12.67 7.56
C LEU A 10 2.38 11.88 7.35
N ALA A 11 3.11 12.14 6.25
CA ALA A 11 4.41 11.50 6.01
C ALA A 11 5.42 11.82 7.12
N LEU A 12 5.49 13.09 7.54
CA LEU A 12 6.36 13.50 8.63
C LEU A 12 5.96 12.87 9.96
N LEU A 13 4.65 12.79 10.23
CA LEU A 13 4.12 12.14 11.42
C LEU A 13 4.45 10.64 11.43
N LEU A 14 4.25 9.94 10.32
CA LEU A 14 4.62 8.52 10.18
C LEU A 14 6.13 8.31 10.35
N ALA A 15 6.97 9.23 9.88
CA ALA A 15 8.42 9.14 10.02
C ALA A 15 8.91 9.42 11.47
N THR A 16 8.16 10.22 12.24
CA THR A 16 8.58 10.69 13.58
C THR A 16 7.84 10.03 14.74
N ALA A 17 6.66 9.45 14.50
CA ALA A 17 5.85 8.84 15.53
C ALA A 17 6.42 7.46 15.92
N THR A 18 6.96 7.38 17.14
CA THR A 18 7.39 6.12 17.74
C THR A 18 6.24 5.46 18.52
N ALA A 19 5.73 4.36 17.97
CA ALA A 19 5.02 3.22 18.58
C ALA A 19 3.78 3.40 19.50
N SER A 20 3.50 4.56 20.12
CA SER A 20 2.53 4.62 21.23
C SER A 20 1.15 5.18 20.91
N CYS A 21 0.96 5.98 19.85
CA CYS A 21 -0.33 6.67 19.62
C CYS A 21 -0.99 6.43 18.26
N PHE A 22 -0.31 5.84 17.27
CA PHE A 22 -0.81 5.78 15.90
C PHE A 22 -0.73 4.35 15.34
N ARG A 23 -1.89 3.67 15.28
CA ARG A 23 -1.98 2.25 14.88
C ARG A 23 -2.62 2.04 13.52
N SER A 24 -3.33 3.03 12.99
CA SER A 24 -4.05 2.93 11.72
C SER A 24 -3.92 4.22 10.93
N VAL A 25 -3.76 4.10 9.61
CA VAL A 25 -3.77 5.24 8.68
C VAL A 25 -4.72 4.97 7.52
N THR A 26 -5.44 6.00 7.10
CA THR A 26 -6.21 6.00 5.86
C THR A 26 -5.70 7.13 4.98
N ILE A 27 -5.33 6.81 3.74
CA ILE A 27 -4.88 7.78 2.74
C ILE A 27 -5.83 7.66 1.57
N SER A 28 -6.57 8.73 1.29
CA SER A 28 -7.51 8.82 0.18
C SER A 28 -7.10 9.96 -0.75
N GLY A 29 -7.03 9.69 -2.06
CA GLY A 29 -6.79 10.76 -3.05
C GLY A 29 -5.41 11.41 -2.90
N CYS A 30 -4.36 10.71 -3.32
CA CYS A 30 -3.02 11.30 -3.44
C CYS A 30 -2.86 12.00 -4.81
N PRO A 31 -2.75 13.34 -4.88
CA PRO A 31 -2.68 14.06 -6.14
C PRO A 31 -1.32 13.94 -6.85
N SER A 32 -0.29 13.45 -6.17
CA SER A 32 1.08 13.33 -6.71
C SER A 32 1.66 11.93 -6.44
N PRO A 33 2.12 11.20 -7.48
CA PRO A 33 2.79 9.92 -7.32
C PRO A 33 4.07 10.03 -6.49
N THR A 34 4.79 11.15 -6.59
CA THR A 34 6.01 11.41 -5.82
C THR A 34 5.73 11.46 -4.32
N LEU A 35 4.66 12.15 -3.93
CA LEU A 35 4.27 12.26 -2.53
C LEU A 35 3.81 10.91 -1.97
N LEU A 36 3.10 10.14 -2.80
CA LEU A 36 2.70 8.79 -2.43
C LEU A 36 3.91 7.89 -2.15
N VAL A 37 4.97 7.94 -2.96
CA VAL A 37 6.21 7.19 -2.69
C VAL A 37 6.84 7.60 -1.35
N VAL A 38 6.85 8.89 -1.01
CA VAL A 38 7.37 9.36 0.28
C VAL A 38 6.54 8.82 1.46
N LEU A 39 5.21 8.77 1.30
CA LEU A 39 4.32 8.17 2.30
C LEU A 39 4.55 6.66 2.46
N LEU A 40 4.74 5.94 1.35
CA LEU A 40 5.03 4.51 1.35
C LEU A 40 6.37 4.20 2.01
N GLU A 41 7.39 5.01 1.77
CA GLU A 41 8.68 4.90 2.46
C GLU A 41 8.53 5.17 3.96
N ALA A 42 7.71 6.14 4.36
CA ALA A 42 7.41 6.38 5.78
C ALA A 42 6.66 5.19 6.41
N ILE A 43 5.71 4.57 5.69
CA ILE A 43 5.02 3.36 6.13
C ILE A 43 6.02 2.22 6.31
N LYS A 44 6.91 1.98 5.34
CA LYS A 44 7.92 0.91 5.37
C LYS A 44 8.75 0.89 6.66
N HIS A 45 9.18 2.07 7.13
CA HIS A 45 10.02 2.21 8.34
C HIS A 45 9.21 2.45 9.62
N ASN A 46 7.88 2.60 9.54
CA ASN A 46 7.08 2.86 10.74
C ASN A 46 6.94 1.60 11.59
N ALA A 47 7.32 1.70 12.86
CA ALA A 47 7.31 0.59 13.83
C ALA A 47 6.05 0.54 14.73
N GLY A 48 5.07 1.41 14.53
CA GLY A 48 3.81 1.46 15.30
C GLY A 48 2.55 1.17 14.49
N LEU A 49 2.61 1.28 13.16
CA LEU A 49 1.47 1.19 12.27
C LEU A 49 1.06 -0.26 12.06
N GLN A 50 -0.12 -0.62 12.59
CA GLN A 50 -0.65 -1.98 12.53
C GLN A 50 -1.67 -2.16 11.39
N SER A 51 -2.30 -1.08 10.95
CA SER A 51 -3.30 -1.09 9.88
C SER A 51 -3.06 0.06 8.89
N CYS A 52 -3.23 -0.21 7.60
CA CYS A 52 -3.11 0.80 6.55
C CYS A 52 -4.22 0.61 5.52
N THR A 53 -4.91 1.70 5.19
CA THR A 53 -5.91 1.75 4.11
C THR A 53 -5.47 2.79 3.09
N LEU A 54 -5.28 2.38 1.84
CA LEU A 54 -4.93 3.26 0.73
C LEU A 54 -6.04 3.23 -0.31
N GLU A 55 -6.77 4.34 -0.42
CA GLU A 55 -7.81 4.58 -1.41
C GLU A 55 -7.24 5.47 -2.51
N LEU A 56 -6.67 4.84 -3.53
CA LEU A 56 -5.96 5.51 -4.62
C LEU A 56 -6.70 5.41 -5.95
N GLY A 57 -8.00 5.11 -5.91
CA GLY A 57 -8.85 5.03 -7.08
C GLY A 57 -8.85 6.31 -7.91
N GLY A 58 -8.78 6.19 -9.24
CA GLY A 58 -8.78 7.33 -10.18
C GLY A 58 -7.56 8.25 -10.06
N THR A 59 -6.50 7.84 -9.35
CA THR A 59 -5.24 8.59 -9.26
C THR A 59 -4.20 8.04 -10.25
N SER A 60 -3.16 8.83 -10.53
CA SER A 60 -2.10 8.45 -11.47
C SER A 60 -1.08 7.48 -10.86
N VAL A 61 -1.56 6.39 -10.23
CA VAL A 61 -0.70 5.29 -9.76
C VAL A 61 -0.21 4.53 -10.98
N SER A 62 1.11 4.47 -11.14
CA SER A 62 1.79 3.67 -12.15
C SER A 62 2.48 2.47 -11.51
N ASP A 63 3.04 1.60 -12.34
CA ASP A 63 3.83 0.46 -11.84
C ASP A 63 4.99 0.88 -10.92
N GLN A 64 5.59 2.05 -11.13
CA GLN A 64 6.65 2.53 -10.24
C GLN A 64 6.13 2.72 -8.81
N THR A 65 4.95 3.31 -8.66
CA THR A 65 4.34 3.51 -7.34
C THR A 65 3.77 2.20 -6.78
N GLY A 66 3.23 1.34 -7.64
CA GLY A 66 2.79 0.00 -7.27
C GLY A 66 3.92 -0.88 -6.70
N LEU A 67 5.11 -0.81 -7.27
CA LEU A 67 6.30 -1.49 -6.75
C LEU A 67 6.75 -0.94 -5.39
N ALA A 68 6.74 0.38 -5.22
CA ALA A 68 7.04 1.00 -3.93
C ALA A 68 6.04 0.56 -2.84
N LEU A 69 4.77 0.39 -3.22
CA LEU A 69 3.72 -0.11 -2.34
C LEU A 69 3.99 -1.56 -1.92
N ALA A 70 4.33 -2.42 -2.88
CA ALA A 70 4.72 -3.80 -2.60
C ALA A 70 5.94 -3.87 -1.67
N GLU A 71 6.97 -3.05 -1.87
CA GLU A 71 8.12 -2.98 -0.96
C GLU A 71 7.73 -2.52 0.45
N ALA A 72 6.90 -1.49 0.55
CA ALA A 72 6.46 -0.97 1.85
C ALA A 72 5.72 -2.04 2.65
N ILE A 73 4.83 -2.80 2.00
CA ILE A 73 4.14 -3.92 2.61
C ILE A 73 5.14 -5.02 2.97
N ARG A 74 6.00 -5.46 2.03
CA ARG A 74 6.94 -6.57 2.24
C ARG A 74 7.86 -6.37 3.45
N PHE A 75 8.37 -5.15 3.62
CA PHE A 75 9.41 -4.87 4.62
C PHE A 75 8.89 -4.27 5.92
N ASN A 76 7.62 -3.86 5.99
CA ASN A 76 7.06 -3.42 7.26
C ASN A 76 6.86 -4.62 8.21
N ALA A 77 7.62 -4.61 9.31
CA ALA A 77 7.66 -5.69 10.30
C ALA A 77 6.57 -5.62 11.38
N VAL A 78 5.64 -4.66 11.32
CA VAL A 78 4.55 -4.49 12.31
C VAL A 78 3.15 -4.37 11.71
N LEU A 79 3.06 -4.18 10.38
CA LEU A 79 1.80 -4.01 9.66
C LEU A 79 1.05 -5.34 9.60
N ARG A 80 -0.10 -5.41 10.28
CA ARG A 80 -0.93 -6.61 10.37
C ARG A 80 -2.11 -6.60 9.42
N SER A 81 -2.61 -5.42 9.05
CA SER A 81 -3.76 -5.28 8.17
C SER A 81 -3.47 -4.24 7.08
N CYS A 82 -3.80 -4.58 5.84
CA CYS A 82 -3.66 -3.68 4.71
C CYS A 82 -4.88 -3.75 3.79
N THR A 83 -5.48 -2.61 3.46
CA THR A 83 -6.56 -2.49 2.48
C THR A 83 -6.09 -1.57 1.36
N LEU A 84 -6.11 -2.06 0.12
CA LEU A 84 -5.71 -1.32 -1.07
C LEU A 84 -6.88 -1.23 -2.05
N VAL A 85 -7.33 -0.02 -2.35
CA VAL A 85 -8.33 0.26 -3.37
C VAL A 85 -7.63 1.00 -4.51
N LEU A 86 -7.37 0.28 -5.61
CA LEU A 86 -6.58 0.75 -6.76
C LEU A 86 -7.42 0.76 -8.04
N GLU A 87 -8.66 1.25 -7.95
CA GLU A 87 -9.56 1.33 -9.09
C GLU A 87 -9.12 2.36 -10.14
N ASP A 88 -9.28 2.06 -11.43
CA ASP A 88 -8.93 2.95 -12.56
C ASP A 88 -7.49 3.49 -12.49
N THR A 89 -6.54 2.62 -12.14
CA THR A 89 -5.10 2.94 -12.06
C THR A 89 -4.30 2.30 -13.19
N SER A 90 -3.14 2.88 -13.52
CA SER A 90 -2.24 2.39 -14.57
C SER A 90 -1.27 1.30 -14.08
N ILE A 91 -1.70 0.47 -13.13
CA ILE A 91 -0.91 -0.67 -12.66
C ILE A 91 -1.12 -1.88 -13.58
N SER A 92 -0.07 -2.66 -13.76
CA SER A 92 -0.06 -3.85 -14.61
C SER A 92 0.24 -5.12 -13.82
N ASP A 93 0.34 -6.24 -14.52
CA ASP A 93 0.81 -7.51 -14.00
C ASP A 93 2.12 -7.41 -13.21
N GLN A 94 3.02 -6.50 -13.59
CA GLN A 94 4.27 -6.28 -12.86
C GLN A 94 4.02 -5.88 -11.40
N THR A 95 3.10 -4.92 -11.18
CA THR A 95 2.69 -4.52 -9.84
C THR A 95 1.95 -5.63 -9.12
N GLY A 96 1.02 -6.31 -9.81
CA GLY A 96 0.23 -7.39 -9.21
C GLY A 96 1.10 -8.55 -8.71
N LEU A 97 2.11 -8.97 -9.48
CA LEU A 97 3.05 -10.00 -9.05
C LEU A 97 3.91 -9.55 -7.86
N ALA A 98 4.38 -8.29 -7.87
CA ALA A 98 5.16 -7.75 -6.76
C ALA A 98 4.33 -7.67 -5.46
N LEU A 99 3.07 -7.25 -5.54
CA LEU A 99 2.14 -7.27 -4.40
C LEU A 99 1.91 -8.70 -3.89
N ALA A 100 1.74 -9.67 -4.79
CA ALA A 100 1.58 -11.07 -4.40
C ALA A 100 2.81 -11.61 -3.66
N GLU A 101 4.03 -11.30 -4.14
CA GLU A 101 5.26 -11.63 -3.43
C GLU A 101 5.35 -10.94 -2.07
N ALA A 102 5.04 -9.63 -2.02
CA ALA A 102 5.07 -8.86 -0.78
C ALA A 102 4.15 -9.46 0.29
N ILE A 103 2.92 -9.83 -0.09
CA ILE A 103 1.94 -10.46 0.81
C ILE A 103 2.45 -11.84 1.26
N ARG A 104 3.01 -12.66 0.37
CA ARG A 104 3.51 -14.00 0.71
C ARG A 104 4.72 -14.00 1.64
N PHE A 105 5.59 -13.00 1.52
CA PHE A 105 6.83 -12.93 2.28
C PHE A 105 6.76 -12.06 3.53
N ASN A 106 5.69 -11.27 3.70
CA ASN A 106 5.48 -10.56 4.95
C ASN A 106 4.90 -11.51 6.01
N ALA A 107 5.76 -11.99 6.90
CA ALA A 107 5.38 -12.92 7.98
C ALA A 107 4.51 -12.33 9.10
N VAL A 108 4.28 -11.00 9.14
CA VAL A 108 3.46 -10.35 10.16
C VAL A 108 2.11 -9.86 9.64
N LEU A 109 1.95 -9.77 8.32
CA LEU A 109 0.70 -9.35 7.69
C LEU A 109 -0.32 -10.47 7.87
N GLN A 110 -1.44 -10.19 8.53
CA GLN A 110 -2.49 -11.17 8.84
C GLN A 110 -3.74 -10.99 7.98
N SER A 111 -3.93 -9.78 7.46
CA SER A 111 -5.10 -9.44 6.66
C SER A 111 -4.69 -8.52 5.52
N CYS A 112 -5.08 -8.89 4.31
CA CYS A 112 -4.91 -8.06 3.13
C CYS A 112 -6.20 -8.07 2.30
N THR A 113 -6.72 -6.88 2.01
CA THR A 113 -7.87 -6.67 1.11
C THR A 113 -7.41 -5.89 -0.10
N LEU A 114 -7.71 -6.38 -1.29
CA LEU A 114 -7.37 -5.73 -2.57
C LEU A 114 -8.64 -5.52 -3.38
N GLU A 115 -8.89 -4.28 -3.77
CA GLU A 115 -9.94 -3.89 -4.72
C GLU A 115 -9.27 -3.35 -5.97
N LEU A 116 -9.32 -4.13 -7.05
CA LEU A 116 -8.62 -3.89 -8.30
C LEU A 116 -9.64 -3.83 -9.45
N GLY A 117 -10.19 -2.64 -9.72
CA GLY A 117 -11.08 -2.38 -10.86
C GLY A 117 -10.38 -1.52 -11.91
N GLY A 118 -10.65 -1.71 -13.21
CA GLY A 118 -10.13 -0.80 -14.24
C GLY A 118 -8.59 -0.71 -14.34
N THR A 119 -7.88 -1.76 -13.95
CA THR A 119 -6.40 -1.85 -14.04
C THR A 119 -5.95 -2.69 -15.24
N SER A 120 -4.64 -2.72 -15.53
CA SER A 120 -4.05 -3.60 -16.55
C SER A 120 -3.53 -4.93 -15.97
N ILE A 121 -4.08 -5.36 -14.82
CA ILE A 121 -3.80 -6.67 -14.22
C ILE A 121 -4.63 -7.73 -14.94
N SER A 122 -3.98 -8.78 -15.41
CA SER A 122 -4.61 -9.92 -16.06
C SER A 122 -5.24 -10.86 -15.04
N ASP A 123 -6.20 -11.66 -15.50
CA ASP A 123 -6.85 -12.70 -14.68
C ASP A 123 -5.82 -13.67 -14.06
N GLN A 124 -4.72 -13.97 -14.78
CA GLN A 124 -3.66 -14.85 -14.28
C GLN A 124 -2.98 -14.24 -13.06
N THR A 125 -2.61 -12.96 -13.12
CA THR A 125 -2.02 -12.27 -11.97
C THR A 125 -3.04 -12.09 -10.84
N GLY A 126 -4.31 -11.88 -11.17
CA GLY A 126 -5.41 -11.87 -10.20
C GLY A 126 -5.50 -13.18 -9.41
N LEU A 127 -5.33 -14.33 -10.06
CA LEU A 127 -5.27 -15.64 -9.40
C LEU A 127 -4.05 -15.75 -8.47
N VAL A 128 -2.88 -15.27 -8.89
CA VAL A 128 -1.66 -15.27 -8.07
C VAL A 128 -1.83 -14.41 -6.81
N LEU A 129 -2.47 -13.24 -6.94
CA LEU A 129 -2.81 -12.37 -5.81
C LEU A 129 -3.79 -13.06 -4.84
N ALA A 130 -4.85 -13.67 -5.37
CA ALA A 130 -5.82 -14.40 -4.56
C ALA A 130 -5.15 -15.57 -3.81
N GLU A 131 -4.25 -16.30 -4.46
CA GLU A 131 -3.47 -17.35 -3.81
C GLU A 131 -2.53 -16.80 -2.74
N ALA A 132 -1.84 -15.69 -3.01
CA ALA A 132 -0.98 -15.02 -2.03
C ALA A 132 -1.75 -14.63 -0.76
N ILE A 133 -2.91 -14.00 -0.90
CA ILE A 133 -3.77 -13.63 0.24
C ILE A 133 -4.25 -14.86 0.99
N ARG A 134 -4.66 -15.92 0.27
CA ARG A 134 -5.13 -17.18 0.87
C ARG A 134 -4.06 -17.89 1.69
N LEU A 135 -2.79 -17.83 1.25
CA LEU A 135 -1.66 -18.47 1.93
C LEU A 135 -1.10 -17.62 3.09
N ASN A 136 -1.40 -16.32 3.09
CA ASN A 136 -1.00 -15.40 4.14
C ASN A 136 -2.02 -15.49 5.30
N ALA A 137 -1.85 -16.51 6.16
CA ALA A 137 -2.71 -16.83 7.31
C ALA A 137 -1.91 -16.93 8.62
#